data_AF-G5E909-F1
#
_entry.id   AF-G5E909-F1
#
_cell.length_a   1.000
_cell.length_b   1.000
_cell.length_c   1.000
_cell.angle_alpha   90.00
_cell.angle_beta   90.00
_cell.angle_gamma   90.00
#
_symmetry.space_group_name_H-M   'P 1'
#
loop_
_entity.id
_entity.type
_entity.pdbx_description
1 polymer ?
#
loop_
_entity_poly.entity_id
_entity_poly.type
_entity_poly.pdbx_seq_one_letter_code
_entity_poly.pdbx_strand_id
1 'polypeptide(L)' 'MSSFSRAPQQWATFARMWYLLDGKMQPPGKLAVIASNKLQGLNKPVYHQLTTQAALDK' A
#
# COMPACT_ATOMS: atom_id res chain seq x y z
N MET A 1 15.68 13.84 9.48
CA MET A 1 15.45 12.37 9.46
C MET A 1 14.89 11.97 10.81
N SER A 2 13.98 11.00 10.86
CA SER A 2 13.53 10.41 12.13
C SER A 2 14.71 9.73 12.82
N SER A 3 14.93 10.02 14.11
CA SER A 3 16.04 9.49 14.91
C SER A 3 15.84 8.02 15.34
N PHE A 4 15.21 7.19 14.49
CA PHE A 4 14.97 5.78 14.75
C PHE A 4 16.16 4.92 14.33
N SER A 5 16.34 3.79 15.03
CA SER A 5 17.27 2.74 14.60
C SER A 5 16.88 2.19 13.22
N ARG A 6 17.84 1.59 12.51
CA ARG A 6 17.67 1.15 11.11
C ARG A 6 16.49 0.20 10.91
N ALA A 7 16.33 -0.80 11.77
CA ALA A 7 15.27 -1.80 11.62
C ALA A 7 13.85 -1.21 11.83
N PRO A 8 13.55 -0.49 12.93
CA PRO A 8 12.25 0.18 13.09
C PRO A 8 11.92 1.18 11.97
N GLN A 9 12.92 1.93 11.50
CA GLN A 9 12.73 2.86 10.39
C GLN A 9 12.30 2.15 9.10
N GLN A 10 12.93 1.01 8.79
CA GLN A 10 12.62 0.21 7.60
C GLN A 10 11.24 -0.46 7.73
N TRP A 11 10.94 -1.03 8.91
CA TRP A 11 9.64 -1.64 9.18
C TRP A 11 8.48 -0.65 9.02
N ALA A 12 8.61 0.55 9.60
CA ALA A 12 7.60 1.59 9.51
C ALA A 12 7.36 2.05 8.05
N THR A 13 8.43 2.12 7.24
CA THR A 13 8.35 2.55 5.84
C THR A 13 7.62 1.53 4.96
N PHE A 14 7.84 0.23 5.20
CA PHE A 14 7.31 -0.86 4.37
C PHE A 14 6.11 -1.60 4.99
N ALA A 15 5.57 -1.11 6.11
CA ALA A 15 4.40 -1.69 6.75
C ALA A 15 3.19 -1.77 5.79
N ARG A 16 2.40 -2.82 5.97
CA ARG A 16 1.09 -2.99 5.31
C ARG A 16 0.04 -2.19 6.06
N MET A 17 -0.82 -1.52 5.31
CA MET A 17 -1.92 -0.72 5.86
C MET A 17 -3.24 -1.34 5.43
N TRP A 18 -4.21 -1.33 6.34
CA TRP A 18 -5.57 -1.72 6.05
C TRP A 18 -6.38 -0.47 5.74
N TYR A 19 -7.13 -0.49 4.65
CA TYR A 19 -8.00 0.60 4.22
C TYR A 19 -9.44 0.11 4.18
N LEU A 20 -10.36 1.00 4.51
CA LEU A 20 -11.79 0.79 4.37
C LEU A 20 -12.32 1.75 3.30
N LEU A 21 -13.12 1.22 2.37
CA LEU A 21 -13.82 2.00 1.37
C LEU A 21 -15.32 1.80 1.57
N ASP A 22 -16.04 2.88 1.84
CA ASP A 22 -17.50 2.86 1.77
C ASP A 22 -17.93 3.08 0.31
N GLY A 23 -18.56 2.05 -0.25
CA GLY A 23 -19.02 2.05 -1.64
C GLY A 23 -20.45 2.57 -1.83
N LYS A 24 -21.13 3.05 -0.77
CA LYS A 24 -22.52 3.47 -0.87
C LYS A 24 -22.68 4.60 -1.89
N MET A 25 -23.54 4.37 -2.89
CA MET A 25 -23.82 5.30 -3.99
C MET A 25 -22.58 5.73 -4.80
N GLN A 26 -21.52 4.90 -4.83
CA GLN A 26 -20.33 5.16 -5.63
C GLN A 26 -20.30 4.25 -6.87
N PRO A 27 -19.91 4.77 -8.05
CA PRO A 27 -19.79 3.94 -9.24
C PRO A 27 -18.61 2.95 -9.07
N PRO A 28 -18.78 1.66 -9.38
CA PRO A 28 -17.77 0.62 -9.15
C PRO A 28 -16.42 0.93 -9.81
N GLY A 29 -16.42 1.54 -11.01
CA GLY A 29 -15.19 1.89 -11.71
C GLY A 29 -14.31 2.87 -10.95
N LYS A 30 -14.89 3.85 -10.25
CA LYS A 30 -14.12 4.80 -9.42
C LYS A 30 -13.51 4.09 -8.20
N LEU A 31 -14.29 3.22 -7.56
CA LEU A 31 -13.79 2.43 -6.42
C LEU A 31 -12.67 1.49 -6.85
N ALA A 32 -12.81 0.85 -8.01
CA ALA A 32 -11.80 -0.08 -8.55
C ALA A 32 -10.46 0.62 -8.82
N VAL A 33 -10.48 1.85 -9.37
CA VAL A 33 -9.25 2.65 -9.60
C VAL A 33 -8.58 3.04 -8.28
N ILE A 34 -9.35 3.40 -7.25
CA ILE A 34 -8.80 3.72 -5.94
C ILE A 34 -8.18 2.46 -5.32
N ALA A 35 -8.91 1.35 -5.33
CA ALA A 35 -8.45 0.08 -4.78
C ALA A 35 -7.20 -0.43 -5.50
N SER A 36 -7.16 -0.42 -6.83
CA SER A 36 -6.00 -0.90 -7.60
C SER A 36 -4.73 -0.10 -7.28
N ASN A 37 -4.83 1.23 -7.20
CA ASN A 37 -3.71 2.10 -6.83
C ASN A 37 -3.17 1.81 -5.41
N LYS A 38 -4.05 1.48 -4.46
CA LYS A 38 -3.65 1.15 -3.08
C LYS A 38 -3.06 -0.26 -2.97
N LEU A 39 -3.65 -1.24 -3.65
CA LEU A 39 -3.19 -2.62 -3.64
C LEU A 39 -1.82 -2.80 -4.30
N GLN A 40 -1.57 -2.06 -5.39
CA GLN A 40 -0.27 -2.05 -6.06
C GLN A 40 0.78 -1.19 -5.32
N GLY A 41 0.37 -0.40 -4.32
CA GLY A 41 1.27 0.51 -3.60
C GLY A 41 1.68 1.75 -4.38
N LEU A 42 1.07 2.03 -5.55
CA LEU A 42 1.35 3.21 -6.39
C LEU A 42 1.15 4.54 -5.65
N ASN A 43 0.40 4.53 -4.56
CA ASN A 43 0.20 5.69 -3.71
C ASN A 43 1.34 5.96 -2.72
N LYS A 44 2.35 5.08 -2.63
CA LYS A 44 3.50 5.23 -1.73
C LYS A 44 4.67 5.84 -2.52
N PRO A 45 5.31 6.92 -2.05
CA PRO A 45 6.48 7.49 -2.73
C PRO A 45 7.67 6.53 -2.84
N VAL A 46 7.73 5.51 -1.98
CA VAL A 46 8.74 4.44 -1.99
C VAL A 46 8.36 3.27 -2.93
N TYR A 47 7.37 3.47 -3.81
CA TYR A 47 6.92 2.44 -4.74
C TYR A 47 8.03 2.04 -5.71
N HIS A 48 8.19 0.73 -5.86
CA HIS A 48 8.97 0.12 -6.92
C HIS A 48 8.42 -1.30 -7.15
N GLN A 49 8.42 -1.77 -8.40
CA GLN A 49 7.78 -3.04 -8.78
C GLN A 49 8.28 -4.24 -7.96
N LEU A 50 9.58 -4.28 -7.66
CA LEU A 50 10.22 -5.38 -6.89
C LEU A 50 10.07 -5.25 -5.37
N THR A 51 9.62 -4.10 -4.87
CA THR A 51 9.52 -3.83 -3.42
C THR A 51 8.26 -4.45 -2.82
N THR A 52 7.31 -4.86 -3.66
CA THR A 52 6.05 -5.50 -3.28
C THR A 52 5.71 -6.65 -4.22
N GLN A 53 6.43 -7.77 -4.10
CA GLN A 53 5.85 -9.08 -4.41
C GLN A 53 5.29 -9.64 -3.10
N ALA A 54 3.98 -9.54 -2.90
CA ALA A 54 3.35 -10.44 -1.96
C ALA A 54 3.61 -11.85 -2.48
N ALA A 55 4.28 -12.66 -1.67
CA ALA A 55 4.33 -14.11 -1.77
C ALA A 55 2.99 -14.65 -2.28
N LEU A 56 2.97 -15.00 -3.56
CA LEU A 56 1.97 -15.82 -4.20
C LEU A 56 2.45 -17.29 -4.27
N ASP A 57 3.47 -17.63 -3.49
CA ASP A 57 4.05 -18.97 -3.39
C ASP A 57 4.34 -19.32 -1.92
N LYS A 58 3.31 -19.78 -1.21
CA LYS A 58 3.39 -20.83 -0.19
C LYS A 58 2.07 -21.58 -0.17
#